data_AF-A0A7V4K0G8-F1
#
_entry.id   AF-A0A7V4K0G8-F1
#
_cell.length_a   1.000
_cell.length_b   1.000
_cell.length_c   1.000
_cell.angle_alpha   90.00
_cell.angle_beta   90.00
_cell.angle_gamma   90.00
#
_symmetry.space_group_name_H-M   'P 1'
#
loop_
_entity.id
_entity.type
_entity.pdbx_description
1 polymer ?
#
loop_
_entity_poly.entity_id
_entity_poly.type
_entity_poly.pdbx_seq_one_letter_code
_entity_poly.pdbx_strand_id
1 'polypeptide(L)'
;EGEVLTKARHGSDQKETKPPKRFTEASLIKEMERRGIGRPSTYAPTVAILKGLPVKGKPTRTPYVRVVKGSLVPTPEGERLVEFLERHYPWLVDCGFTKEMEERLDRIEEHGEPWRAFVQEVVERIESPKGD
;
A
#
# COMPACT_ATOMS: atom_id res chain seq x y z
N GLU A 1 39.09 -46.91 34.09
CA GLU A 1 39.10 -45.44 33.97
C GLU A 1 37.79 -45.01 33.36
N GLY A 2 37.09 -44.05 33.98
CA GLY A 2 35.77 -43.61 33.55
C GLY A 2 35.80 -42.11 33.28
N GLU A 3 35.63 -41.75 32.01
CA GLU A 3 35.59 -40.36 31.57
C GLU A 3 34.21 -39.75 31.86
N VAL A 4 34.20 -38.63 32.58
CA VAL A 4 32.97 -37.91 32.95
C VAL A 4 32.61 -36.94 31.82
N LEU A 5 31.61 -37.31 31.02
CA LEU A 5 31.07 -36.44 29.97
C LEU A 5 30.30 -35.26 30.59
N THR A 6 30.78 -34.04 30.34
CA THR A 6 30.12 -32.80 30.75
C THR A 6 28.93 -32.51 29.83
N LYS A 7 27.74 -32.44 30.42
CA LYS A 7 26.47 -32.22 29.71
C LYS A 7 26.45 -30.82 29.07
N ALA A 8 26.48 -30.77 27.73
CA ALA A 8 26.32 -29.53 26.98
C ALA A 8 24.94 -28.90 27.26
N ARG A 9 24.94 -27.67 27.78
CA ARG A 9 23.73 -26.86 27.99
C ARG A 9 23.11 -26.54 26.63
N HIS A 10 21.97 -27.16 26.34
CA HIS A 10 21.11 -26.77 25.22
C HIS A 10 20.27 -25.57 25.68
N GLY A 11 20.68 -24.37 25.28
CA GLY A 11 19.84 -23.18 25.38
C GLY A 11 18.76 -23.25 24.31
N SER A 12 17.51 -23.44 24.70
CA SER A 12 16.37 -23.28 23.80
C SER A 12 16.14 -21.79 23.57
N ASP A 13 16.68 -21.24 22.47
CA ASP A 13 16.30 -19.92 21.97
C ASP A 13 14.85 -19.99 21.48
N GLN A 14 13.91 -19.65 22.37
CA GLN A 14 12.52 -19.41 21.98
C GLN A 14 12.51 -18.14 21.14
N LYS A 15 12.34 -18.30 19.82
CA LYS A 15 12.14 -17.17 18.90
C LYS A 15 10.73 -16.62 19.10
N GLU A 16 10.60 -15.64 20.00
CA GLU A 16 9.41 -14.79 20.00
C GLU A 16 9.31 -14.05 18.67
N THR A 17 8.18 -14.19 17.98
CA THR A 17 7.93 -13.49 16.73
C THR A 17 7.73 -12.01 17.02
N LYS A 18 8.70 -11.19 16.60
CA LYS A 18 8.55 -9.73 16.66
C LYS A 18 7.43 -9.31 15.70
N PRO A 19 6.60 -8.32 16.07
CA PRO A 19 5.61 -7.78 15.15
C PRO A 19 6.30 -7.28 13.87
N PRO A 20 5.63 -7.36 12.72
CA PRO A 20 6.20 -6.93 11.45
C PRO A 20 6.64 -5.47 11.54
N LYS A 21 7.82 -5.17 11.01
CA LYS A 21 8.35 -3.81 11.00
C LYS A 21 7.44 -2.93 10.13
N ARG A 22 7.19 -1.70 10.61
CA ARG A 22 6.49 -0.69 9.81
C ARG A 22 7.30 -0.33 8.58
N PHE A 23 6.62 0.14 7.54
CA PHE A 23 7.27 0.61 6.33
C PHE A 23 8.06 1.89 6.59
N THR A 24 9.28 1.96 6.10
CA THR A 24 9.92 3.21 5.68
C THR A 24 9.42 3.60 4.28
N GLU A 25 9.68 4.84 3.84
CA GLU A 25 9.38 5.28 2.48
C GLU A 25 9.96 4.35 1.42
N ALA A 26 11.25 3.99 1.53
CA ALA A 26 11.89 3.06 0.60
C ALA A 26 11.23 1.68 0.58
N SER A 27 10.88 1.13 1.75
CA SER A 27 10.21 -0.17 1.81
C SER A 27 8.77 -0.14 1.33
N LEU A 28 8.08 1.00 1.47
CA LEU A 28 6.73 1.18 0.92
C LEU A 28 6.78 1.24 -0.61
N ILE A 29 7.72 2.00 -1.17
CA ILE A 29 7.93 2.07 -2.63
C ILE A 29 8.25 0.68 -3.19
N LYS A 30 9.14 -0.06 -2.53
CA LYS A 30 9.48 -1.43 -2.93
C LYS A 30 8.26 -2.36 -2.88
N GLU A 31 7.38 -2.19 -1.89
CA GLU A 31 6.16 -2.97 -1.78
C GLU A 31 5.12 -2.59 -2.85
N MET A 32 5.00 -1.30 -3.17
CA MET A 32 4.17 -0.80 -4.28
C MET A 32 4.61 -1.41 -5.61
N GLU A 33 5.92 -1.37 -5.89
CA GLU A 33 6.52 -1.99 -7.07
C GLU A 33 6.28 -3.51 -7.11
N ARG A 34 6.52 -4.21 -6.01
CA ARG A 34 6.30 -5.67 -5.90
C ARG A 34 4.85 -6.06 -6.18
N ARG A 35 3.89 -5.21 -5.78
CA ARG A 35 2.47 -5.43 -6.01
C ARG A 35 1.99 -4.96 -7.37
N GLY A 36 2.83 -4.26 -8.15
CA GLY A 36 2.45 -3.66 -9.42
C GLY A 36 1.46 -2.49 -9.27
N ILE A 37 1.43 -1.84 -8.10
CA ILE A 37 0.57 -0.68 -7.86
C ILE A 37 1.40 0.61 -7.95
N GLY A 38 1.20 1.35 -9.04
CA GLY A 38 1.96 2.55 -9.38
C GLY A 38 3.14 2.30 -10.33
N ARG A 39 3.86 3.38 -10.65
CA ARG A 39 4.94 3.47 -11.64
C ARG A 39 6.08 4.34 -11.10
N PRO A 40 7.30 4.32 -11.69
CA PRO A 40 8.41 5.18 -11.25
C PRO A 40 8.05 6.66 -11.13
N SER A 41 7.14 7.14 -11.99
CA SER A 41 6.63 8.51 -11.98
C SER A 41 5.64 8.80 -10.84
N THR A 42 5.05 7.78 -10.20
CA THR A 42 3.96 7.96 -9.23
C THR A 42 4.34 7.57 -7.79
N TYR A 43 5.39 6.79 -7.56
CA TYR A 43 5.80 6.37 -6.22
C TYR A 43 6.05 7.53 -5.24
N ALA A 44 7.01 8.40 -5.55
CA ALA A 44 7.35 9.52 -4.67
C ALA A 44 6.18 10.52 -4.51
N PRO A 45 5.45 10.91 -5.58
CA PRO A 45 4.23 11.71 -5.44
C PRO A 45 3.18 11.08 -4.53
N THR A 46 2.92 9.78 -4.64
CA THR A 46 1.94 9.08 -3.79
C THR A 46 2.36 9.14 -2.32
N VAL A 47 3.62 8.85 -2.00
CA VAL A 47 4.11 8.92 -0.62
C VAL A 47 4.08 10.37 -0.09
N ALA A 48 4.34 11.37 -0.95
CA ALA A 48 4.19 12.78 -0.59
C ALA A 48 2.74 13.13 -0.24
N ILE A 49 1.76 12.66 -1.02
CA ILE A 49 0.33 12.85 -0.74
C ILE A 49 -0.06 12.22 0.59
N LEU A 50 0.41 10.99 0.87
CA LEU A 50 0.14 10.32 2.14
C LEU A 50 0.69 11.11 3.33
N LYS A 51 1.88 11.72 3.17
CA LYS A 51 2.50 12.62 4.16
C LYS A 51 1.84 14.00 4.25
N GLY A 52 0.83 14.29 3.43
CA GLY A 52 0.15 15.60 3.36
C GLY A 52 1.03 16.71 2.76
N LEU A 53 2.06 16.37 1.99
CA LEU A 53 2.97 17.35 1.39
C LEU A 53 2.33 18.01 0.16
N PRO A 54 2.74 19.26 -0.17
CA PRO A 54 2.29 19.92 -1.39
C PRO A 54 2.71 19.12 -2.62
N VAL A 55 1.75 18.91 -3.54
CA VAL A 55 2.00 18.36 -4.88
C VAL A 55 1.60 19.42 -5.89
N LYS A 56 2.37 19.58 -6.96
CA LYS A 56 2.17 20.62 -7.99
C LYS A 56 0.68 20.66 -8.42
N GLY A 57 0.06 21.83 -8.25
CA GLY A 57 -1.35 22.05 -8.62
C GLY A 57 -2.38 21.52 -7.61
N LYS A 58 -1.99 21.05 -6.42
CA LYS A 58 -2.92 20.61 -5.36
C LYS A 58 -2.61 21.31 -4.02
N PRO A 59 -3.66 21.68 -3.25
CA PRO A 59 -3.47 22.27 -1.92
C PRO A 59 -2.90 21.23 -0.94
N THR A 60 -2.20 21.72 0.07
CA THR A 60 -1.79 20.92 1.24
C THR A 60 -2.99 20.27 1.90
N ARG A 61 -2.83 19.03 2.37
CA ARG A 61 -3.92 18.23 2.97
C ARG A 61 -3.52 17.73 4.34
N THR A 62 -4.53 17.33 5.11
CA THR A 62 -4.31 16.60 6.36
C THR A 62 -3.52 15.32 6.07
N PRO A 63 -2.42 15.05 6.80
CA PRO A 63 -1.61 13.87 6.57
C PRO A 63 -2.35 12.59 6.96
N TYR A 64 -2.28 11.56 6.11
CA TYR A 64 -2.78 10.22 6.40
C TYR A 64 -1.72 9.34 7.08
N VAL A 65 -0.45 9.68 6.91
CA VAL A 65 0.68 9.06 7.63
C VAL A 65 1.65 10.12 8.13
N ARG A 66 2.36 9.81 9.22
CA ARG A 66 3.46 10.60 9.78
C ARG A 66 4.74 9.78 9.82
N VAL A 67 5.88 10.45 9.75
CA VAL A 67 7.19 9.81 9.91
C VAL A 67 7.60 9.85 11.38
N VAL A 68 7.76 8.68 12.00
CA VAL A 68 8.24 8.53 13.38
C VAL A 68 9.46 7.61 13.35
N LYS A 69 10.63 8.14 13.73
CA LYS A 69 11.91 7.40 13.69
C LYS A 69 12.17 6.70 12.35
N GLY A 70 11.87 7.39 11.24
CA GLY A 70 12.01 6.88 9.88
C GLY A 70 10.92 5.90 9.40
N SER A 71 9.99 5.52 10.27
CA SER A 71 8.84 4.66 9.91
C SER A 71 7.60 5.49 9.61
N LEU A 72 6.81 5.06 8.63
CA LEU A 72 5.49 5.58 8.33
C LEU A 72 4.47 5.00 9.32
N VAL A 73 3.79 5.89 10.03
CA VAL A 73 2.77 5.54 11.03
C VAL A 73 1.44 6.18 10.58
N PRO A 74 0.35 5.41 10.46
CA PRO A 74 -0.97 5.97 10.15
C PRO A 74 -1.39 7.05 11.15
N THR A 75 -2.10 8.07 10.67
CA THR A 75 -2.80 9.03 11.52
C THR A 75 -4.22 8.52 11.82
N PRO A 76 -4.89 9.04 12.87
CA PRO A 76 -6.30 8.72 13.11
C PRO A 76 -7.19 9.03 11.91
N GLU A 77 -6.87 10.09 11.15
CA GLU A 77 -7.57 10.44 9.91
C GLU A 77 -7.35 9.41 8.80
N GLY A 78 -6.11 8.91 8.66
CA GLY A 78 -5.78 7.85 7.71
C GLY A 78 -6.49 6.54 8.05
N GLU A 79 -6.53 6.15 9.32
CA GLU A 79 -7.23 4.96 9.77
C GLU A 79 -8.73 5.05 9.52
N ARG A 80 -9.37 6.18 9.87
CA ARG A 80 -10.80 6.41 9.60
C ARG A 80 -11.13 6.38 8.10
N LEU A 81 -10.24 6.95 7.26
CA LEU A 81 -10.43 6.93 5.81
C LEU A 81 -10.37 5.50 5.27
N VAL A 82 -9.38 4.72 5.69
CA VAL A 82 -9.24 3.32 5.24
C VAL A 82 -10.44 2.51 5.70
N GLU A 83 -10.88 2.63 6.96
CA GLU A 83 -12.07 1.92 7.46
C GLU A 83 -13.32 2.27 6.65
N PHE A 84 -13.54 3.55 6.34
CA PHE A 84 -14.66 3.98 5.52
C PHE A 84 -14.60 3.37 4.11
N LEU A 85 -13.43 3.42 3.46
CA LEU A 85 -13.27 2.90 2.11
C LEU A 85 -13.39 1.37 2.05
N GLU A 86 -12.84 0.65 3.02
CA GLU A 86 -12.99 -0.82 3.11
C GLU A 86 -14.45 -1.22 3.34
N ARG A 87 -15.19 -0.45 4.14
CA ARG A 87 -16.59 -0.73 4.44
C ARG A 87 -17.52 -0.48 3.25
N HIS A 88 -17.36 0.66 2.57
CA HIS A 88 -18.30 1.11 1.55
C HIS A 88 -17.84 0.78 0.12
N TYR A 89 -16.54 0.69 -0.10
CA TYR A 89 -15.93 0.51 -1.42
C TYR A 89 -14.77 -0.49 -1.39
N PRO A 90 -14.94 -1.72 -0.85
CA PRO A 90 -13.84 -2.68 -0.70
C PRO A 90 -13.16 -3.02 -2.03
N TRP A 91 -13.93 -3.03 -3.12
CA TRP A 91 -13.40 -3.30 -4.46
C TRP A 91 -12.50 -2.17 -4.99
N LEU A 92 -12.70 -0.93 -4.53
CA LEU A 92 -11.97 0.24 -5.00
C LEU A 92 -10.58 0.32 -4.36
N VAL A 93 -10.46 -0.10 -3.10
CA VAL A 93 -9.19 -0.14 -2.36
C VAL A 93 -8.44 -1.47 -2.50
N ASP A 94 -8.93 -2.36 -3.36
CA ASP A 94 -8.24 -3.61 -3.64
C ASP A 94 -6.95 -3.37 -4.44
N CYS A 95 -5.87 -3.99 -4.00
CA CYS A 95 -4.57 -3.91 -4.67
C CYS A 95 -4.59 -4.58 -6.05
N GLY A 96 -5.38 -5.64 -6.22
CA GLY A 96 -5.52 -6.34 -7.50
C GLY A 96 -6.18 -5.45 -8.55
N PHE A 97 -7.29 -4.79 -8.18
CA PHE A 97 -7.95 -3.81 -9.04
C PHE A 97 -7.03 -2.63 -9.38
N THR A 98 -6.30 -2.10 -8.40
CA THR A 98 -5.34 -1.01 -8.65
C THR A 98 -4.27 -1.43 -9.66
N LYS A 99 -3.73 -2.64 -9.53
CA LYS A 99 -2.76 -3.19 -10.49
C LYS A 99 -3.37 -3.34 -11.89
N GLU A 100 -4.58 -3.88 -11.99
CA GLU A 100 -5.27 -4.05 -13.27
C GLU A 100 -5.47 -2.70 -13.98
N MET A 101 -5.88 -1.66 -13.24
CA MET A 101 -6.00 -0.31 -13.78
C MET A 101 -4.68 0.19 -14.35
N GLU A 102 -3.59 0.03 -13.60
CA GLU A 102 -2.27 0.46 -14.03
C GLU A 102 -1.81 -0.29 -15.29
N GLU A 103 -2.10 -1.59 -15.41
CA GLU A 103 -1.81 -2.38 -16.62
C GLU A 103 -2.68 -1.96 -17.81
N ARG A 104 -3.94 -1.59 -17.57
CA ARG A 104 -4.85 -1.07 -18.62
C ARG A 104 -4.38 0.28 -19.14
N LEU A 105 -3.92 1.16 -18.26
CA LEU A 105 -3.36 2.46 -18.65
C LEU A 105 -2.11 2.29 -19.52
N ASP A 106 -1.23 1.35 -19.18
CA ASP A 106 -0.07 1.02 -20.01
C ASP A 106 -0.52 0.52 -21.40
N ARG A 107 -1.53 -0.35 -21.50
CA ARG A 107 -2.05 -0.82 -22.80
C ARG A 107 -2.73 0.28 -23.62
N ILE A 108 -3.39 1.24 -22.98
CA ILE A 108 -3.91 2.43 -23.66
C ILE A 108 -2.76 3.23 -24.28
N GLU A 109 -1.66 3.41 -23.54
CA GLU A 109 -0.47 4.12 -24.01
C GLU A 109 0.25 3.37 -25.15
N GLU A 110 0.45 2.06 -25.01
CA GLU A 110 1.25 1.24 -25.94
C GLU A 110 0.46 0.75 -27.17
N HIS A 111 -0.82 0.41 -26.99
CA HIS A 111 -1.63 -0.28 -28.00
C HIS A 111 -2.84 0.53 -28.45
N GLY A 112 -3.08 1.71 -27.88
CA GLY A 112 -4.18 2.58 -28.29
C GLY A 112 -5.56 2.02 -27.94
N GLU A 113 -5.68 1.24 -26.86
CA GLU A 113 -6.99 0.80 -26.35
C GLU A 113 -7.94 2.00 -26.14
N PRO A 114 -9.26 1.87 -26.39
CA PRO A 114 -10.20 2.97 -26.22
C PRO A 114 -10.35 3.41 -24.75
N TRP A 115 -9.59 4.42 -24.34
CA TRP A 115 -9.57 4.91 -22.95
C TRP A 115 -10.96 5.35 -22.45
N ARG A 116 -11.83 5.85 -23.34
CA ARG A 116 -13.19 6.28 -22.98
C ARG A 116 -14.05 5.12 -22.49
N ALA A 117 -13.92 3.95 -23.12
CA ALA A 117 -14.64 2.76 -22.71
C ALA A 117 -14.18 2.29 -21.33
N PHE A 118 -12.88 2.34 -21.06
CA PHE A 118 -12.32 2.06 -19.73
C PHE A 118 -12.85 3.03 -18.65
N VAL A 119 -12.81 4.34 -18.92
CA VAL A 119 -13.31 5.34 -17.96
C VAL A 119 -14.81 5.15 -17.70
N GLN A 120 -15.59 4.86 -18.74
CA GLN A 120 -17.02 4.60 -18.60
C GLN A 120 -17.27 3.38 -17.70
N GLU A 121 -16.56 2.26 -17.91
CA GLU A 121 -16.67 1.07 -17.07
C GLU A 121 -16.35 1.36 -15.58
N VAL A 122 -15.29 2.13 -15.31
CA VAL A 122 -14.92 2.50 -13.94
C VAL A 122 -15.98 3.38 -13.30
N VAL A 123 -16.47 4.39 -14.02
CA VAL A 123 -17.53 5.30 -13.50
C VAL A 123 -18.81 4.52 -13.23
N GLU A 124 -19.25 3.67 -14.15
CA GLU A 124 -20.42 2.82 -13.97
C GLU A 124 -20.27 1.92 -12.74
N ARG A 125 -19.07 1.39 -12.47
CA ARG A 125 -18.81 0.56 -11.28
C ARG A 125 -18.83 1.36 -9.97
N ILE A 126 -18.44 2.64 -9.99
CA ILE A 126 -18.54 3.56 -8.84
C ILE A 126 -19.98 3.95 -8.58
N GLU A 127 -20.72 4.27 -9.64
CA GLU A 127 -22.10 4.75 -9.56
C GLU A 127 -23.11 3.63 -9.35
N SER A 128 -22.78 2.39 -9.75
CA SER A 128 -23.61 1.22 -9.49
C SER A 128 -23.75 1.02 -7.99
N PRO A 129 -24.94 1.30 -7.42
CA PRO A 129 -25.17 0.99 -6.03
C PRO A 129 -25.11 -0.53 -5.94
N LYS A 130 -24.16 -1.07 -5.18
CA LYS A 130 -24.36 -2.42 -4.66
C LYS A 130 -25.62 -2.33 -3.83
N GLY A 131 -26.69 -2.97 -4.31
CA GLY A 131 -27.90 -3.19 -3.53
C GLY A 131 -27.53 -3.80 -2.19
N ASP A 132 -28.33 -3.43 -1.19
CA ASP A 132 -28.33 -4.02 0.15
C ASP A 132 -28.17 -5.56 0.14
#